data_AF-A0A944C6A7-F1
#
_entry.id   AF-A0A944C6A7-F1
#
_cell.length_a   1.000
_cell.length_b   1.000
_cell.length_c   1.000
_cell.angle_alpha   90.00
_cell.angle_beta   90.00
_cell.angle_gamma   90.00
#
_symmetry.space_group_name_H-M   'P 1'
#
loop_
_entity.id
_entity.type
_entity.pdbx_description
1 polymer ?
#
loop_
_entity_poly.entity_id
_entity_poly.type
_entity_poly.pdbx_seq_one_letter_code
_entity_poly.pdbx_strand_id
1 'polypeptide(L)'
;YGKNVGTISCSFHEKMNKFGFCLVLDEYGSDIASKVQISILDTVLGKQTPNILLICPRHLMHGWYRSIVTENGVDFKMISGSLKAISYFNENMPNTYIIAEEALKADNPLLEKFAEAGLTWDLVIIDAQLSTSGINAESYTEHLKSKTEKLLVLSPIPCGYQKSYDDIRTLVKSLLADEEKAAAVDSINFDEKTICFNPDVPVMRYFDKSVYNGEVARNVILLEYEFPQDFIAGLRRLIDIKTGLPLYTHGGNIFEEYGIEAKKIYTKPSYNIADVAELRSVDKKLDCFLNKLDEALSGAENKVVVYCVTGSTILYLKKVINALYPNISGLVKIDRGDIFNTRYDNFTGDVRDNA
;
A
#
# COMPACT_ATOMS: atom_id res chain seq x y z
N TYR A 1 3.91 29.79 1.17
CA TYR A 1 3.42 28.40 1.21
C TYR A 1 4.47 27.55 1.88
N GLY A 2 4.40 27.43 3.21
CA GLY A 2 5.38 26.67 3.99
C GLY A 2 4.77 25.35 4.44
N LYS A 3 4.89 24.30 3.61
CA LYS A 3 4.75 22.93 4.13
C LYS A 3 5.88 22.75 5.15
N ASN A 4 5.56 22.26 6.34
CA ASN A 4 6.58 21.92 7.33
C ASN A 4 7.25 20.62 6.84
N VAL A 5 8.31 20.77 6.03
CA VAL A 5 9.02 19.64 5.43
C VAL A 5 9.83 18.99 6.55
N GLY A 6 9.45 17.77 6.94
CA GLY A 6 10.20 17.01 7.94
C GLY A 6 11.62 16.71 7.46
N THR A 7 12.56 16.51 8.39
CA THR A 7 13.97 16.22 8.11
C THR A 7 14.17 15.04 7.15
N ILE A 8 13.29 14.03 7.22
CA ILE A 8 13.27 12.87 6.32
C ILE A 8 13.00 13.31 4.87
N SER A 9 12.06 14.21 4.66
CA SER A 9 11.67 14.71 3.35
C SER A 9 12.70 15.69 2.77
N CYS A 10 13.48 16.38 3.62
CA CYS A 10 14.68 17.11 3.17
C CYS A 10 15.80 16.16 2.73
N SER A 11 16.11 15.13 3.54
CA SER A 11 17.13 14.13 3.21
C SER A 11 16.81 13.38 1.91
N PHE A 12 15.53 13.07 1.69
CA PHE A 12 15.02 12.54 0.43
C PHE A 12 15.45 13.39 -0.78
N HIS A 13 15.18 14.69 -0.70
CA HIS A 13 15.42 15.62 -1.80
C HIS A 13 16.91 15.76 -2.10
N GLU A 14 17.76 15.81 -1.08
CA GLU A 14 19.22 15.81 -1.23
C GLU A 14 19.71 14.55 -1.94
N LYS A 15 19.20 13.36 -1.58
CA LYS A 15 19.54 12.09 -2.24
C LYS A 15 19.13 12.08 -3.71
N MET A 16 17.89 12.49 -4.01
CA MET A 16 17.39 12.58 -5.38
C MET A 16 18.27 13.49 -6.24
N ASN A 17 18.75 14.62 -5.71
CA ASN A 17 19.63 15.54 -6.44
C ASN A 17 21.05 15.00 -6.61
N LYS A 18 21.60 14.35 -5.59
CA LYS A 18 22.94 13.78 -5.61
C LYS A 18 23.05 12.60 -6.58
N PHE A 19 22.11 11.66 -6.50
CA PHE A 19 22.20 10.39 -7.21
C PHE A 19 21.33 10.32 -8.45
N GLY A 20 20.42 11.27 -8.69
CA GLY A 20 19.43 11.16 -9.77
C GLY A 20 18.40 10.05 -9.54
N PHE A 21 18.50 9.26 -8.47
CA PHE A 21 17.46 8.32 -8.10
C PHE A 21 17.36 8.16 -6.59
N CYS A 22 16.21 7.67 -6.13
CA CYS A 22 16.04 7.26 -4.76
C CYS A 22 15.07 6.09 -4.65
N LEU A 23 15.49 5.08 -3.88
CA LEU A 23 14.68 3.92 -3.53
C LEU A 23 14.05 4.18 -2.16
N VAL A 24 12.74 4.36 -2.13
CA VAL A 24 11.97 4.53 -0.90
C VAL A 24 11.36 3.19 -0.52
N LEU A 25 12.04 2.53 0.42
CA LEU A 25 11.69 1.23 0.99
C LEU A 25 11.15 1.42 2.41
N ASP A 26 10.27 2.42 2.57
CA ASP A 26 9.66 2.76 3.85
C ASP A 26 8.38 1.93 4.10
N GLU A 27 7.88 1.94 5.34
CA GLU A 27 6.62 1.32 5.69
C GLU A 27 5.41 2.13 5.20
N TYR A 28 4.23 1.49 5.20
CA TYR A 28 2.98 2.20 4.96
C TYR A 28 2.80 3.34 5.97
N GLY A 29 2.49 4.53 5.46
CA GLY A 29 2.29 5.72 6.30
C GLY A 29 3.56 6.54 6.59
N SER A 30 4.72 6.15 6.08
CA SER A 30 5.99 6.88 6.26
C SER A 30 6.14 8.13 5.37
N ASP A 31 5.07 8.93 5.22
CA ASP A 31 5.09 10.20 4.49
C ASP A 31 5.59 10.11 3.03
N ILE A 32 5.16 9.06 2.32
CA ILE A 32 5.56 8.81 0.93
C ILE A 32 4.95 9.85 -0.01
N ALA A 33 3.69 10.21 0.23
CA ALA A 33 3.00 11.23 -0.57
C ALA A 33 3.82 12.53 -0.60
N SER A 34 4.33 13.01 0.54
CA SER A 34 5.15 14.22 0.57
C SER A 34 6.45 14.10 -0.23
N LYS A 35 7.09 12.93 -0.26
CA LYS A 35 8.30 12.69 -1.07
C LYS A 35 7.98 12.81 -2.56
N VAL A 36 6.91 12.15 -3.01
CA VAL A 36 6.41 12.27 -4.39
C VAL A 36 6.11 13.72 -4.72
N GLN A 37 5.40 14.44 -3.84
CA GLN A 37 5.07 15.84 -4.08
C GLN A 37 6.31 16.73 -4.15
N ILE A 38 7.32 16.50 -3.31
CA ILE A 38 8.58 17.25 -3.36
C ILE A 38 9.31 16.98 -4.66
N SER A 39 9.39 15.74 -5.13
CA SER A 39 10.00 15.41 -6.42
C SER A 39 9.30 16.10 -7.59
N ILE A 40 7.96 16.09 -7.61
CA ILE A 40 7.19 16.76 -8.67
C ILE A 40 7.42 18.27 -8.63
N LEU A 41 7.35 18.88 -7.44
CA LEU A 41 7.54 20.32 -7.29
C LEU A 41 8.93 20.75 -7.73
N ASP A 42 9.97 20.01 -7.32
CA ASP A 42 11.36 20.27 -7.70
C ASP A 42 11.55 20.23 -9.23
N THR A 43 11.00 19.21 -9.89
CA THR A 43 11.05 19.11 -11.36
C THR A 43 10.32 20.26 -12.05
N VAL A 44 9.12 20.61 -11.60
CA VAL A 44 8.32 21.69 -12.19
C VAL A 44 8.97 23.06 -11.98
N LEU A 45 9.61 23.30 -10.84
CA LEU A 45 10.33 24.54 -10.59
C LEU A 45 11.65 24.63 -11.37
N GLY A 46 12.27 23.49 -11.68
CA GLY A 46 13.55 23.44 -12.40
C GLY A 46 13.45 23.42 -13.93
N LYS A 47 12.27 23.16 -14.51
CA LYS A 47 12.09 22.94 -15.95
C LYS A 47 10.96 23.82 -16.50
N GLN A 48 11.20 24.46 -17.66
CA GLN A 48 10.18 25.27 -18.33
C GLN A 48 9.04 24.43 -18.91
N THR A 49 9.35 23.24 -19.42
CA THR A 49 8.41 22.28 -20.00
C THR A 49 8.66 20.89 -19.41
N PRO A 50 8.19 20.63 -18.17
CA PRO A 50 8.50 19.39 -17.47
C PRO A 50 7.81 18.17 -18.09
N ASN A 51 8.55 17.07 -18.20
CA ASN A 51 8.08 15.76 -18.62
C ASN A 51 8.12 14.81 -17.41
N ILE A 52 6.95 14.46 -16.87
CA ILE A 52 6.83 13.64 -15.65
C ILE A 52 5.91 12.46 -15.89
N LEU A 53 6.34 11.26 -15.52
CA LEU A 53 5.54 10.05 -15.57
C LEU A 53 5.40 9.42 -14.18
N LEU A 54 4.16 9.22 -13.73
CA LEU A 54 3.84 8.47 -12.53
C LEU A 54 3.16 7.16 -12.90
N ILE A 55 3.75 6.05 -12.48
CA ILE A 55 3.27 4.69 -12.69
C ILE A 55 2.75 4.17 -11.36
N CYS A 56 1.49 3.71 -11.32
CA CYS A 56 0.88 3.21 -10.08
C CYS A 56 -0.19 2.15 -10.36
N PRO A 57 -0.68 1.42 -9.35
CA PRO A 57 -1.86 0.58 -9.46
C PRO A 57 -3.09 1.37 -9.92
N ARG A 58 -3.90 0.77 -10.79
CA ARG A 58 -5.09 1.41 -11.38
C ARG A 58 -6.02 2.08 -10.36
N HIS A 59 -6.25 1.43 -9.23
CA HIS A 59 -7.15 1.92 -8.20
C HIS A 59 -6.60 3.13 -7.41
N LEU A 60 -5.30 3.41 -7.52
CA LEU A 60 -4.64 4.57 -6.88
C LEU A 60 -4.55 5.81 -7.80
N MET A 61 -4.76 5.66 -9.11
CA MET A 61 -4.60 6.77 -10.08
C MET A 61 -5.40 8.02 -9.70
N HIS A 62 -6.67 7.87 -9.33
CA HIS A 62 -7.51 9.00 -8.91
C HIS A 62 -7.05 9.62 -7.59
N GLY A 63 -6.56 8.80 -6.66
CA GLY A 63 -5.97 9.26 -5.40
C GLY A 63 -4.73 10.12 -5.64
N TRP A 64 -3.81 9.62 -6.47
CA TRP A 64 -2.61 10.35 -6.87
C TRP A 64 -2.93 11.66 -7.58
N TYR A 65 -3.81 11.63 -8.58
CA TYR A 65 -4.21 12.84 -9.30
C TYR A 65 -4.77 13.90 -8.36
N ARG A 66 -5.70 13.51 -7.46
CA ARG A 66 -6.28 14.43 -6.50
C ARG A 66 -5.21 15.04 -5.59
N SER A 67 -4.29 14.22 -5.06
CA SER A 67 -3.21 14.71 -4.19
C SER A 67 -2.30 15.68 -4.94
N ILE A 68 -1.85 15.34 -6.16
CA ILE A 68 -0.95 16.18 -6.95
C ILE A 68 -1.61 17.52 -7.33
N VAL A 69 -2.85 17.51 -7.82
CA VAL A 69 -3.55 18.74 -8.19
C VAL A 69 -3.79 19.62 -6.97
N THR A 70 -4.18 19.03 -5.84
CA THR A 70 -4.50 19.80 -4.62
C THR A 70 -3.24 20.38 -3.97
N GLU A 71 -2.15 19.61 -3.94
CA GLU A 71 -0.96 19.96 -3.16
C GLU A 71 0.10 20.70 -3.98
N ASN A 72 0.25 20.37 -5.28
CA ASN A 72 1.25 20.94 -6.16
C ASN A 72 0.65 21.90 -7.19
N GLY A 73 -0.67 21.84 -7.44
CA GLY A 73 -1.32 22.62 -8.47
C GLY A 73 -0.94 22.19 -9.89
N VAL A 74 -0.41 20.98 -10.05
CA VAL A 74 0.04 20.45 -11.36
C VAL A 74 -1.02 19.49 -11.89
N ASP A 75 -1.48 19.74 -13.12
CA ASP A 75 -2.43 18.85 -13.78
C ASP A 75 -1.71 17.68 -14.46
N PHE A 76 -2.18 16.46 -14.22
CA PHE A 76 -1.64 15.24 -14.80
C PHE A 76 -2.70 14.56 -15.67
N LYS A 77 -2.32 14.17 -16.89
CA LYS A 77 -3.22 13.43 -17.78
C LYS A 77 -3.20 11.95 -17.41
N MET A 78 -4.38 11.36 -17.19
CA MET A 78 -4.49 9.93 -16.92
C MET A 78 -4.49 9.11 -18.20
N ILE A 79 -3.61 8.11 -18.28
CA ILE A 79 -3.55 7.16 -19.37
C ILE A 79 -4.30 5.89 -18.96
N SER A 80 -5.47 5.68 -19.57
CA SER A 80 -6.36 4.54 -19.28
C SER A 80 -5.94 3.22 -19.94
N GLY A 81 -5.01 3.26 -20.90
CA GLY A 81 -4.63 2.12 -21.74
C GLY A 81 -5.65 1.78 -22.84
N SER A 82 -6.70 2.59 -23.02
CA SER A 82 -7.66 2.39 -24.10
C SER A 82 -7.07 2.83 -25.44
N LEU A 83 -7.15 1.96 -26.46
CA LEU A 83 -6.78 2.28 -27.85
C LEU A 83 -7.60 3.44 -28.44
N LYS A 84 -8.73 3.78 -27.82
CA LYS A 84 -9.61 4.88 -28.24
C LYS A 84 -9.37 6.17 -27.44
N ALA A 85 -8.48 6.16 -26.46
CA ALA A 85 -8.20 7.35 -25.67
C ALA A 85 -7.51 8.41 -26.54
N ILE A 86 -8.06 9.63 -26.54
CA ILE A 86 -7.42 10.77 -27.18
C ILE A 86 -6.36 11.27 -26.22
N SER A 87 -5.13 10.81 -26.41
CA SER A 87 -3.97 11.25 -25.65
C SER A 87 -3.14 12.23 -26.47
N TYR A 88 -2.85 13.40 -25.89
CA TYR A 88 -2.12 14.47 -26.57
C TYR A 88 -0.70 14.61 -26.00
N PHE A 89 0.29 14.42 -26.87
CA PHE A 89 1.72 14.62 -26.63
C PHE A 89 2.24 15.78 -27.51
N ASN A 90 3.10 16.63 -26.96
CA ASN A 90 3.80 17.69 -27.69
C ASN A 90 5.14 17.96 -27.04
N GLU A 91 6.22 17.86 -27.82
CA GLU A 91 7.61 18.04 -27.37
C GLU A 91 7.88 19.44 -26.80
N ASN A 92 7.11 20.45 -27.21
CA ASN A 92 7.29 21.85 -26.80
C ASN A 92 6.37 22.25 -25.64
N MET A 93 5.68 21.31 -25.00
CA MET A 93 4.78 21.58 -23.89
C MET A 93 5.07 20.63 -22.71
N PRO A 94 4.63 20.99 -21.49
CA PRO A 94 4.70 20.07 -20.36
C PRO A 94 3.94 18.76 -20.64
N ASN A 95 4.57 17.64 -20.33
CA ASN A 95 4.04 16.29 -20.53
C ASN A 95 4.00 15.55 -19.19
N THR A 96 2.92 15.75 -18.44
CA THR A 96 2.68 15.14 -17.12
C THR A 96 1.62 14.04 -17.24
N TYR A 97 1.97 12.80 -16.89
CA TYR A 97 1.09 11.65 -17.05
C TYR A 97 1.04 10.75 -15.81
N ILE A 98 -0.15 10.21 -15.52
CA ILE A 98 -0.34 9.08 -14.61
C ILE A 98 -0.76 7.89 -15.45
N ILE A 99 -0.07 6.76 -15.33
CA ILE A 99 -0.39 5.51 -16.03
C ILE A 99 -0.59 4.37 -15.02
N ALA A 100 -1.59 3.53 -15.28
CA ALA A 100 -1.75 2.29 -14.53
C ALA A 100 -0.68 1.28 -14.97
N GLU A 101 -0.15 0.46 -14.05
CA GLU A 101 0.80 -0.61 -14.39
C GLU A 101 0.28 -1.54 -15.50
N GLU A 102 -1.02 -1.88 -15.51
CA GLU A 102 -1.56 -2.74 -16.57
C GLU A 102 -1.67 -2.01 -17.92
N ALA A 103 -1.86 -0.68 -17.89
CA ALA A 103 -1.89 0.15 -19.09
C ALA A 103 -0.48 0.42 -19.66
N LEU A 104 0.57 0.29 -18.83
CA LEU A 104 1.95 0.30 -19.27
C LEU A 104 2.29 -0.98 -20.05
N LYS A 105 1.81 -2.13 -19.56
CA LYS A 105 2.04 -3.46 -20.16
C LYS A 105 1.20 -3.71 -21.41
N ALA A 106 0.10 -2.99 -21.55
CA ALA A 106 -0.74 -3.04 -22.73
C ALA A 106 -0.06 -2.36 -23.93
N ASP A 107 -0.40 -2.79 -25.14
CA ASP A 107 0.02 -2.14 -26.37
C ASP A 107 -0.58 -0.72 -26.44
N ASN A 108 0.24 0.27 -26.07
CA ASN A 108 -0.18 1.64 -25.85
C ASN A 108 0.52 2.56 -26.84
N PRO A 109 -0.19 3.04 -27.89
CA PRO A 109 0.40 3.87 -28.95
C PRO A 109 1.05 5.15 -28.43
N LEU A 110 0.69 5.63 -27.24
CA LEU A 110 1.28 6.84 -26.67
C LEU A 110 2.71 6.60 -26.19
N LEU A 111 3.00 5.41 -25.63
CA LEU A 111 4.35 5.05 -25.20
C LEU A 111 5.31 4.94 -26.38
N GLU A 112 4.83 4.41 -27.51
CA GLU A 112 5.60 4.37 -28.76
C GLU A 112 5.92 5.78 -29.25
N LYS A 113 4.94 6.69 -29.24
CA LYS A 113 5.18 8.10 -29.61
C LYS A 113 6.22 8.79 -28.74
N PHE A 114 6.23 8.51 -27.43
CA PHE A 114 7.26 9.05 -26.55
C PHE A 114 8.66 8.56 -26.93
N ALA A 115 8.77 7.27 -27.25
CA ALA A 115 10.03 6.66 -27.67
C ALA A 115 10.51 7.17 -29.04
N GLU A 116 9.60 7.27 -30.02
CA GLU A 116 9.90 7.81 -31.36
C GLU A 116 10.34 9.27 -31.32
N ALA A 117 9.76 10.07 -30.43
CA ALA A 117 10.14 11.46 -30.19
C ALA A 117 11.49 11.60 -29.47
N GLY A 118 12.12 10.51 -29.05
CA GLY A 118 13.35 10.54 -28.26
C GLY A 118 13.17 11.25 -26.91
N LEU A 119 11.97 11.19 -26.33
CA LEU A 119 11.65 11.85 -25.07
C LEU A 119 12.51 11.25 -23.95
N THR A 120 13.24 12.12 -23.24
CA THR A 120 13.82 11.81 -21.94
C THR A 120 12.91 12.40 -20.87
N TRP A 121 12.46 11.58 -19.92
CA TRP A 121 11.67 12.05 -18.80
C TRP A 121 12.53 12.87 -17.85
N ASP A 122 12.00 13.97 -17.32
CA ASP A 122 12.67 14.71 -16.25
C ASP A 122 12.51 13.97 -14.92
N LEU A 123 11.39 13.26 -14.74
CA LEU A 123 11.09 12.47 -13.56
C LEU A 123 10.19 11.28 -13.91
N VAL A 124 10.59 10.09 -13.49
CA VAL A 124 9.75 8.89 -13.46
C VAL A 124 9.55 8.47 -12.02
N ILE A 125 8.29 8.21 -11.65
CA ILE A 125 7.87 7.76 -10.33
C ILE A 125 7.20 6.40 -10.49
N ILE A 126 7.70 5.38 -9.79
CA ILE A 126 7.15 4.03 -9.77
C ILE A 126 6.58 3.79 -8.37
N ASP A 127 5.26 3.74 -8.26
CA ASP A 127 4.55 3.34 -7.04
C ASP A 127 4.22 1.85 -7.09
N ALA A 128 5.09 1.02 -6.52
CA ALA A 128 4.91 -0.42 -6.41
C ALA A 128 4.62 -0.85 -4.96
N GLN A 129 4.08 0.02 -4.12
CA GLN A 129 3.88 -0.24 -2.68
C GLN A 129 3.01 -1.44 -2.39
N LEU A 130 2.02 -1.70 -3.23
CA LEU A 130 1.08 -2.81 -3.10
C LEU A 130 1.60 -4.11 -3.73
N SER A 131 2.81 -4.11 -4.29
CA SER A 131 3.39 -5.31 -4.90
C SER A 131 3.79 -6.33 -3.84
N THR A 132 3.16 -7.51 -3.87
CA THR A 132 3.49 -8.63 -2.97
C THR A 132 4.74 -9.40 -3.42
N SER A 133 5.16 -9.24 -4.68
CA SER A 133 6.32 -9.91 -5.27
C SER A 133 7.55 -9.01 -5.40
N GLY A 134 7.46 -7.76 -4.93
CA GLY A 134 8.51 -6.76 -5.12
C GLY A 134 8.54 -6.15 -6.53
N ILE A 135 9.66 -5.54 -6.89
CA ILE A 135 9.87 -4.92 -8.20
C ILE A 135 10.26 -5.99 -9.23
N ASN A 136 9.52 -6.06 -10.34
CA ASN A 136 9.92 -6.81 -11.53
C ASN A 136 10.47 -5.84 -12.56
N ALA A 137 11.77 -5.87 -12.82
CA ALA A 137 12.44 -4.91 -13.70
C ALA A 137 11.93 -4.97 -15.14
N GLU A 138 11.83 -6.18 -15.70
CA GLU A 138 11.39 -6.45 -17.09
C GLU A 138 10.04 -5.78 -17.36
N SER A 139 9.13 -5.86 -16.39
CA SER A 139 7.78 -5.29 -16.50
C SER A 139 7.73 -3.77 -16.68
N TYR A 140 8.83 -3.06 -16.38
CA TYR A 140 8.97 -1.64 -16.65
C TYR A 140 9.90 -1.41 -17.84
N THR A 141 11.03 -2.11 -17.93
CA THR A 141 12.09 -1.82 -18.92
C THR A 141 11.72 -2.25 -20.33
N GLU A 142 10.89 -3.28 -20.52
CA GLU A 142 10.41 -3.69 -21.86
C GLU A 142 9.44 -2.66 -22.46
N HIS A 143 8.66 -2.01 -21.61
CA HIS A 143 7.57 -1.11 -22.02
C HIS A 143 7.98 0.37 -21.97
N LEU A 144 8.80 0.74 -20.99
CA LEU A 144 9.33 2.09 -20.85
C LEU A 144 10.68 2.20 -21.59
N LYS A 145 10.60 2.46 -22.89
CA LYS A 145 11.77 2.57 -23.78
C LYS A 145 12.55 3.88 -23.62
N SER A 146 11.98 4.86 -22.93
CA SER A 146 12.59 6.18 -22.68
C SER A 146 13.36 6.21 -21.36
N LYS A 147 14.50 6.91 -21.36
CA LYS A 147 15.31 7.18 -20.17
C LYS A 147 14.70 8.29 -19.29
N THR A 148 15.19 8.43 -18.06
CA THR A 148 14.81 9.49 -17.12
C THR A 148 16.03 10.17 -16.48
N GLU A 149 15.94 11.49 -16.26
CA GLU A 149 16.94 12.25 -15.48
C GLU A 149 16.84 11.95 -13.98
N LYS A 150 15.61 11.81 -13.47
CA LYS A 150 15.34 11.45 -12.08
C LYS A 150 14.42 10.23 -11.97
N LEU A 151 14.75 9.29 -11.08
CA LEU A 151 13.97 8.08 -10.85
C LEU A 151 13.59 7.91 -9.37
N LEU A 152 12.31 7.90 -9.06
CA LEU A 152 11.77 7.59 -7.74
C LEU A 152 11.10 6.23 -7.77
N VAL A 153 11.57 5.29 -6.95
CA VAL A 153 10.95 3.97 -6.79
C VAL A 153 10.41 3.83 -5.38
N LEU A 154 9.12 3.56 -5.27
CA LEU A 154 8.42 3.28 -4.01
C LEU A 154 8.08 1.79 -4.00
N SER A 155 8.55 1.06 -3.02
CA SER A 155 8.30 -0.39 -2.91
C SER A 155 8.19 -0.77 -1.45
N PRO A 156 7.36 -1.76 -1.07
CA PRO A 156 7.46 -2.29 0.28
C PRO A 156 8.83 -2.98 0.44
N ILE A 157 9.30 -3.06 1.69
CA ILE A 157 10.48 -3.85 2.07
C ILE A 157 10.28 -5.30 1.63
N PRO A 158 11.34 -6.00 1.17
CA PRO A 158 11.21 -7.37 0.69
C PRO A 158 10.74 -8.29 1.82
N CYS A 159 9.52 -8.82 1.71
CA CYS A 159 9.08 -9.97 2.46
C CYS A 159 9.94 -11.17 2.03
N GLY A 160 11.06 -11.43 2.72
CA GLY A 160 11.67 -12.72 3.05
C GLY A 160 11.79 -13.87 2.01
N TYR A 161 11.35 -13.73 0.76
CA TYR A 161 11.06 -14.87 -0.10
C TYR A 161 11.65 -14.81 -1.51
N GLN A 162 12.12 -13.66 -2.03
CA GLN A 162 12.77 -13.64 -3.35
C GLN A 162 13.90 -12.61 -3.54
N LYS A 163 14.90 -13.10 -4.29
CA LYS A 163 16.04 -12.53 -5.04
C LYS A 163 15.95 -11.11 -5.68
N SER A 164 15.08 -10.19 -5.27
CA SER A 164 14.72 -8.99 -6.08
C SER A 164 15.70 -7.79 -6.08
N TYR A 165 16.92 -7.90 -5.55
CA TYR A 165 17.88 -6.77 -5.61
C TYR A 165 18.48 -6.58 -7.00
N ASP A 166 18.67 -7.65 -7.76
CA ASP A 166 19.18 -7.57 -9.12
C ASP A 166 18.15 -6.94 -10.06
N ASP A 167 16.85 -7.14 -9.81
CA ASP A 167 15.79 -6.44 -10.52
C ASP A 167 15.84 -4.93 -10.26
N ILE A 168 16.00 -4.49 -9.00
CA ILE A 168 16.13 -3.07 -8.69
C ILE A 168 17.37 -2.47 -9.38
N ARG A 169 18.51 -3.16 -9.33
CA ARG A 169 19.74 -2.72 -10.01
C ARG A 169 19.55 -2.61 -11.51
N THR A 170 18.92 -3.62 -12.11
CA THR A 170 18.59 -3.65 -13.54
C THR A 170 17.67 -2.50 -13.89
N LEU A 171 16.60 -2.30 -13.14
CA LEU A 171 15.64 -1.21 -13.34
C LEU A 171 16.32 0.17 -13.32
N VAL A 172 17.13 0.46 -12.30
CA VAL A 172 17.82 1.76 -12.17
C VAL A 172 18.78 1.97 -13.35
N LYS A 173 19.62 0.99 -13.68
CA LYS A 173 20.57 1.08 -14.79
C LYS A 173 19.89 1.20 -16.15
N SER A 174 18.78 0.50 -16.33
CA SER A 174 18.01 0.53 -17.56
C SER A 174 17.29 1.86 -17.75
N LEU A 175 16.73 2.47 -16.70
CA LEU A 175 15.90 3.67 -16.84
C LEU A 175 16.64 4.99 -16.63
N LEU A 176 17.64 5.06 -15.75
CA LEU A 176 18.34 6.31 -15.49
C LEU A 176 19.24 6.69 -16.68
N ALA A 177 19.20 7.97 -17.08
CA ALA A 177 19.94 8.50 -18.22
C ALA A 177 21.44 8.67 -17.93
N ASP A 178 21.77 9.08 -16.70
CA ASP A 178 23.14 9.27 -16.25
C ASP A 178 23.72 7.94 -15.74
N GLU A 179 24.57 7.31 -16.54
CA GLU A 179 25.14 5.99 -16.26
C GLU A 179 26.10 6.01 -15.05
N GLU A 180 26.81 7.12 -14.83
CA GLU A 180 27.71 7.27 -13.68
C GLU A 180 26.92 7.31 -12.38
N LYS A 181 25.82 8.07 -12.36
CA LYS A 181 24.87 8.08 -11.24
C LYS A 181 24.18 6.74 -11.07
N ALA A 182 23.80 6.08 -12.15
CA ALA A 182 23.14 4.78 -12.09
C ALA A 182 24.04 3.72 -11.45
N ALA A 183 25.36 3.78 -11.66
CA ALA A 183 26.32 2.86 -11.04
C ALA A 183 26.31 2.90 -9.50
N ALA A 184 25.83 3.98 -8.88
CA ALA A 184 25.68 4.05 -7.43
C ALA A 184 24.78 2.93 -6.87
N VAL A 185 23.87 2.36 -7.68
CA VAL A 185 23.00 1.25 -7.29
C VAL A 185 23.77 -0.04 -6.94
N ASP A 186 24.96 -0.23 -7.52
CA ASP A 186 25.78 -1.42 -7.27
C ASP A 186 26.39 -1.42 -5.86
N SER A 187 26.64 -0.22 -5.32
CA SER A 187 27.19 -0.04 -3.97
C SER A 187 26.15 -0.23 -2.86
N ILE A 188 24.87 -0.37 -3.22
CA ILE A 188 23.80 -0.56 -2.25
C ILE A 188 23.84 -2.01 -1.74
N ASN A 189 24.08 -2.14 -0.44
CA ASN A 189 23.82 -3.38 0.28
C ASN A 189 22.41 -3.32 0.87
N PHE A 190 21.56 -4.27 0.50
CA PHE A 190 20.18 -4.34 0.98
C PHE A 190 20.08 -5.40 2.09
N ASP A 191 20.82 -5.22 3.18
CA ASP A 191 20.76 -6.14 4.32
C ASP A 191 19.62 -5.77 5.30
N GLU A 192 19.22 -6.69 6.19
CA GLU A 192 18.15 -6.49 7.17
C GLU A 192 18.41 -5.32 8.14
N LYS A 193 19.67 -4.90 8.30
CA LYS A 193 20.11 -3.86 9.26
C LYS A 193 20.32 -2.51 8.60
N THR A 194 20.09 -2.38 7.30
CA THR A 194 20.32 -1.17 6.55
C THR A 194 19.23 -0.14 6.88
N ILE A 195 19.39 0.53 8.02
CA ILE A 195 18.64 1.75 8.40
C ILE A 195 19.40 2.92 7.79
N CYS A 196 18.91 3.47 6.69
CA CYS A 196 19.63 4.50 5.95
C CYS A 196 19.19 5.92 6.34
N PHE A 197 19.60 6.38 7.53
CA PHE A 197 19.88 7.81 7.76
C PHE A 197 21.27 8.20 7.19
N ASN A 198 21.71 7.55 6.12
CA ASN A 198 22.99 7.82 5.48
C ASN A 198 22.75 8.70 4.24
N PRO A 199 23.19 9.97 4.20
CA PRO A 199 23.03 10.84 3.03
C PRO A 199 23.84 10.38 1.81
N ASP A 200 24.79 9.46 2.00
CA ASP A 200 25.68 8.96 0.95
C ASP A 200 25.18 7.69 0.26
N VAL A 201 23.93 7.28 0.50
CA VAL A 201 23.30 6.13 -0.16
C VAL A 201 21.95 6.57 -0.75
N PRO A 202 21.60 6.21 -2.00
CA PRO A 202 20.33 6.56 -2.65
C PRO A 202 19.13 5.73 -2.15
N VAL A 203 19.17 5.25 -0.90
CA VAL A 203 18.12 4.46 -0.28
C VAL A 203 17.55 5.19 0.93
N MET A 204 16.24 5.09 1.06
CA MET A 204 15.44 5.56 2.17
C MET A 204 14.77 4.34 2.77
N ARG A 205 15.12 4.05 4.02
CA ARG A 205 14.54 2.96 4.80
C ARG A 205 14.48 3.39 6.25
N TYR A 206 13.40 4.08 6.57
CA TYR A 206 13.10 4.55 7.92
C TYR A 206 12.22 3.52 8.60
N PHE A 207 12.90 2.55 9.17
CA PHE A 207 12.33 1.89 10.32
C PHE A 207 12.33 2.86 11.49
N ASP A 208 11.25 2.86 12.27
CA ASP A 208 11.41 3.24 13.66
C ASP A 208 12.48 2.29 14.22
N LYS A 209 13.66 2.84 14.56
CA LYS A 209 14.90 2.11 14.90
C LYS A 209 14.69 1.01 15.95
N SER A 210 13.61 1.12 16.72
CA SER A 210 13.17 0.20 17.76
C SER A 210 12.59 -1.14 17.25
N VAL A 211 12.12 -1.23 16.00
CA VAL A 211 11.23 -2.32 15.54
C VAL A 211 11.96 -3.57 14.98
N TYR A 212 13.17 -3.43 14.45
CA TYR A 212 13.83 -4.51 13.66
C TYR A 212 15.10 -5.09 14.27
N ASN A 213 15.72 -4.40 15.23
CA ASN A 213 16.89 -4.94 15.94
C ASN A 213 16.52 -5.85 17.12
N GLY A 214 15.23 -6.11 17.36
CA GLY A 214 14.78 -6.94 18.50
C GLY A 214 15.07 -6.33 19.87
N GLU A 215 15.58 -5.09 19.93
CA GLU A 215 15.85 -4.36 21.17
C GLU A 215 14.56 -3.89 21.86
N VAL A 216 13.45 -3.79 21.12
CA VAL A 216 12.11 -3.60 21.68
C VAL A 216 11.21 -4.75 21.22
N ALA A 217 10.62 -5.46 22.18
CA ALA A 217 9.60 -6.45 21.90
C ALA A 217 8.47 -5.79 21.10
N ARG A 218 8.09 -6.39 19.96
CA ARG A 218 6.93 -5.92 19.21
C ARG A 218 5.72 -5.98 20.14
N ASN A 219 5.07 -4.84 20.35
CA ASN A 219 3.70 -4.80 20.89
C ASN A 219 2.65 -5.08 19.79
N VAL A 220 3.09 -5.51 18.60
CA VAL A 220 2.23 -5.91 17.48
C VAL A 220 2.58 -7.35 17.11
N ILE A 221 1.60 -8.23 17.27
CA ILE A 221 1.72 -9.66 16.95
C ILE A 221 0.84 -9.90 15.72
N LEU A 222 1.46 -10.33 14.62
CA LEU A 222 0.73 -10.81 13.45
C LEU A 222 0.24 -12.23 13.74
N LEU A 223 -1.04 -12.45 13.56
CA LEU A 223 -1.68 -13.74 13.78
C LEU A 223 -1.91 -14.44 12.44
N GLU A 224 -1.18 -15.53 12.22
CA GLU A 224 -1.35 -16.39 11.04
C GLU A 224 -2.41 -17.47 11.32
N TYR A 225 -3.21 -17.81 10.31
CA TYR A 225 -4.21 -18.87 10.38
C TYR A 225 -4.29 -19.58 9.03
N GLU A 226 -4.59 -20.88 9.07
CA GLU A 226 -4.75 -21.73 7.90
C GLU A 226 -6.03 -22.56 7.99
N PHE A 227 -6.55 -22.95 6.83
CA PHE A 227 -7.68 -23.86 6.74
C PHE A 227 -7.18 -25.27 6.39
N PRO A 228 -7.71 -26.33 7.03
CA PRO A 228 -7.40 -27.69 6.63
C PRO A 228 -7.75 -27.94 5.17
N GLN A 229 -6.89 -28.63 4.44
CA GLN A 229 -7.05 -28.86 3.00
C GLN A 229 -8.33 -29.65 2.67
N ASP A 230 -8.72 -30.60 3.54
CA ASP A 230 -9.97 -31.35 3.43
C ASP A 230 -11.22 -30.48 3.68
N PHE A 231 -11.11 -29.47 4.54
CA PHE A 231 -12.17 -28.50 4.79
C PHE A 231 -12.38 -27.59 3.58
N ILE A 232 -11.30 -27.13 2.95
CA ILE A 232 -11.35 -26.39 1.68
C ILE A 232 -11.96 -27.26 0.57
N ALA A 233 -11.58 -28.54 0.50
CA ALA A 233 -12.10 -29.48 -0.49
C ALA A 233 -13.60 -29.78 -0.30
N GLY A 234 -14.07 -29.87 0.95
CA GLY A 234 -15.48 -30.06 1.32
C GLY A 234 -16.35 -28.81 1.20
N LEU A 235 -15.75 -27.61 1.21
CA LEU A 235 -16.41 -26.33 0.98
C LEU A 235 -16.73 -26.03 -0.49
N ARG A 236 -16.26 -26.87 -1.44
CA ARG A 236 -16.70 -26.86 -2.85
C ARG A 236 -18.23 -26.89 -2.91
N ARG A 237 -18.87 -25.73 -3.08
CA ARG A 237 -20.33 -25.61 -3.07
C ARG A 237 -20.84 -25.81 -4.50
N LEU A 238 -22.03 -26.39 -4.63
CA LEU A 238 -22.86 -26.56 -5.85
C LEU A 238 -22.86 -25.38 -6.87
N ILE A 239 -22.47 -24.18 -6.45
CA ILE A 239 -22.28 -23.00 -7.29
C ILE A 239 -21.09 -23.19 -8.24
N ASP A 240 -19.96 -23.73 -7.79
CA ASP A 240 -18.78 -24.00 -8.62
C ASP A 240 -19.11 -24.99 -9.76
N ILE A 241 -20.00 -25.95 -9.47
CA ILE A 241 -20.53 -26.92 -10.45
C ILE A 241 -21.48 -26.24 -11.46
N LYS A 242 -22.20 -25.17 -11.06
CA LYS A 242 -23.17 -24.45 -11.91
C LYS A 242 -22.57 -23.29 -12.70
N THR A 243 -21.57 -22.59 -12.17
CA THR A 243 -21.04 -21.33 -12.74
C THR A 243 -19.65 -21.49 -13.37
N GLY A 244 -18.92 -22.58 -13.08
CA GLY A 244 -17.63 -22.89 -13.70
C GLY A 244 -16.50 -21.91 -13.37
N LEU A 245 -16.65 -21.07 -12.34
CA LEU A 245 -15.61 -20.13 -11.91
C LEU A 245 -14.72 -20.75 -10.84
N PRO A 246 -13.39 -20.58 -10.90
CA PRO A 246 -12.48 -21.08 -9.87
C PRO A 246 -12.70 -20.32 -8.56
N LEU A 247 -12.57 -21.07 -7.47
CA LEU A 247 -12.68 -20.59 -6.09
C LEU A 247 -11.90 -19.28 -5.90
N TYR A 248 -12.49 -18.35 -5.15
CA TYR A 248 -11.79 -17.19 -4.62
C TYR A 248 -10.60 -17.67 -3.76
N THR A 249 -9.38 -17.63 -4.31
CA THR A 249 -8.15 -18.21 -3.75
C THR A 249 -7.55 -17.41 -2.59
N HIS A 250 -8.18 -16.30 -2.18
CA HIS A 250 -7.55 -15.30 -1.32
C HIS A 250 -8.31 -15.01 -0.02
N GLY A 251 -8.90 -16.05 0.61
CA GLY A 251 -9.18 -16.07 2.07
C GLY A 251 -9.67 -14.76 2.70
N GLY A 252 -10.63 -14.10 2.07
CA GLY A 252 -10.84 -12.66 2.26
C GLY A 252 -12.23 -12.30 2.73
N ASN A 253 -12.59 -12.63 3.98
CA ASN A 253 -13.31 -11.78 4.94
C ASN A 253 -13.82 -12.62 6.12
N ILE A 254 -14.10 -11.98 7.26
CA ILE A 254 -14.89 -12.53 8.39
C ILE A 254 -16.36 -12.82 7.95
N PHE A 255 -16.72 -12.61 6.67
CA PHE A 255 -18.12 -12.44 6.24
C PHE A 255 -18.49 -12.95 4.84
N GLU A 256 -17.67 -13.75 4.16
CA GLU A 256 -18.17 -14.36 2.92
C GLU A 256 -18.97 -15.63 3.25
N GLU A 257 -20.24 -15.62 2.81
CA GLU A 257 -21.25 -16.62 3.11
C GLU A 257 -20.88 -17.99 2.54
N TYR A 258 -19.99 -18.69 3.24
CA TYR A 258 -19.62 -20.03 2.87
C TYR A 258 -20.81 -20.97 2.85
N GLY A 259 -20.59 -22.07 2.12
CA GLY A 259 -21.16 -23.42 2.22
C GLY A 259 -22.10 -23.82 3.34
N ILE A 260 -21.95 -23.21 4.49
CA ILE A 260 -21.94 -23.91 5.76
C ILE A 260 -23.26 -23.73 6.50
N GLU A 261 -23.67 -24.78 7.21
CA GLU A 261 -24.90 -24.78 8.01
C GLU A 261 -24.86 -23.71 9.11
N ALA A 262 -23.67 -23.42 9.64
CA ALA A 262 -23.37 -22.35 10.59
C ALA A 262 -23.79 -20.96 10.08
N LYS A 263 -24.09 -20.77 8.78
CA LYS A 263 -24.65 -19.52 8.23
C LYS A 263 -25.86 -19.02 9.02
N LYS A 264 -26.71 -19.93 9.50
CA LYS A 264 -27.91 -19.59 10.29
C LYS A 264 -27.56 -18.99 11.66
N ILE A 265 -26.35 -19.23 12.16
CA ILE A 265 -25.88 -18.68 13.43
C ILE A 265 -25.55 -17.19 13.27
N TYR A 266 -24.90 -16.80 12.18
CA TYR A 266 -24.52 -15.40 11.93
C TYR A 266 -25.71 -14.42 11.95
N THR A 267 -26.90 -14.88 11.59
CA THR A 267 -28.13 -14.07 11.58
C THR A 267 -28.85 -14.04 12.93
N LYS A 268 -28.46 -14.87 13.91
CA LYS A 268 -29.11 -14.87 15.23
C LYS A 268 -28.93 -13.51 15.91
N PRO A 269 -29.95 -13.02 16.65
CA PRO A 269 -29.85 -11.74 17.37
C PRO A 269 -28.80 -11.78 18.50
N SER A 270 -28.58 -12.95 19.10
CA SER A 270 -27.59 -13.20 20.16
C SER A 270 -27.03 -14.60 20.04
N TYR A 271 -25.81 -14.84 20.57
CA TYR A 271 -25.15 -16.14 20.57
C TYR A 271 -25.14 -16.74 21.98
N ASN A 272 -25.20 -18.06 22.07
CA ASN A 272 -24.85 -18.81 23.27
C ASN A 272 -23.46 -19.47 23.13
N ILE A 273 -22.98 -20.16 24.17
CA ILE A 273 -21.66 -20.79 24.17
C ILE A 273 -21.52 -21.85 23.07
N ALA A 274 -22.57 -22.64 22.81
CA ALA A 274 -22.56 -23.66 21.77
C ALA A 274 -22.51 -23.04 20.36
N ASP A 275 -23.22 -21.94 20.14
CA ASP A 275 -23.17 -21.17 18.88
C ASP A 275 -21.76 -20.70 18.58
N VAL A 276 -21.05 -20.17 19.59
CA VAL A 276 -19.67 -19.70 19.42
C VAL A 276 -18.70 -20.86 19.20
N ALA A 277 -18.89 -22.00 19.89
CA ALA A 277 -18.07 -23.19 19.68
C ALA A 277 -18.19 -23.71 18.23
N GLU A 278 -19.39 -23.71 17.66
CA GLU A 278 -19.61 -24.06 16.26
C GLU A 278 -18.92 -23.05 15.33
N LEU A 279 -19.04 -21.75 15.58
CA LEU A 279 -18.36 -20.71 14.81
C LEU A 279 -16.84 -20.84 14.84
N ARG A 280 -16.23 -21.15 15.99
CA ARG A 280 -14.76 -21.38 16.12
C ARG A 280 -14.27 -22.55 15.27
N SER A 281 -15.11 -23.56 15.06
CA SER A 281 -14.73 -24.72 14.26
C SER A 281 -14.59 -24.39 12.76
N VAL A 282 -15.33 -23.38 12.29
CA VAL A 282 -15.41 -22.98 10.87
C VAL A 282 -14.69 -21.67 10.55
N ASP A 283 -14.64 -20.73 11.48
CA ASP A 283 -14.03 -19.41 11.34
C ASP A 283 -12.67 -19.38 12.06
N LYS A 284 -11.61 -19.70 11.31
CA LYS A 284 -10.24 -19.74 11.83
C LYS A 284 -9.69 -18.37 12.23
N LYS A 285 -10.24 -17.28 11.66
CA LYS A 285 -9.87 -15.93 12.07
C LYS A 285 -10.46 -15.62 13.44
N LEU A 286 -11.73 -15.97 13.65
CA LEU A 286 -12.37 -15.84 14.95
C LEU A 286 -11.65 -16.68 16.02
N ASP A 287 -11.34 -17.94 15.71
CA ASP A 287 -10.66 -18.84 16.65
C ASP A 287 -9.31 -18.26 17.09
N CYS A 288 -8.51 -17.77 16.13
CA CYS A 288 -7.24 -17.13 16.41
C CYS A 288 -7.40 -15.83 17.24
N PHE A 289 -8.39 -14.99 16.88
CA PHE A 289 -8.72 -13.78 17.64
C PHE A 289 -9.09 -14.08 19.09
N LEU A 290 -9.94 -15.08 19.33
CA LEU A 290 -10.39 -15.44 20.68
C LEU A 290 -9.26 -16.00 21.54
N ASN A 291 -8.39 -16.84 20.98
CA ASN A 291 -7.21 -17.31 21.70
C ASN A 291 -6.32 -16.13 22.12
N LYS A 292 -6.15 -15.13 21.25
CA LYS A 292 -5.37 -13.94 21.60
C LYS A 292 -6.07 -13.04 22.62
N LEU A 293 -7.39 -12.97 22.55
CA LEU A 293 -8.19 -12.25 23.53
C LEU A 293 -8.10 -12.91 24.90
N ASP A 294 -8.13 -14.24 25.00
CA ASP A 294 -7.95 -14.99 26.24
C ASP A 294 -6.58 -14.72 26.89
N GLU A 295 -5.51 -14.70 26.08
CA GLU A 295 -4.16 -14.29 26.54
C GLU A 295 -4.14 -12.86 27.08
N ALA A 296 -4.78 -11.92 26.38
CA ALA A 296 -4.81 -10.52 26.78
C ALA A 296 -5.64 -10.31 28.07
N LEU A 297 -6.76 -11.00 28.21
CA LEU A 297 -7.65 -10.91 29.38
C LEU A 297 -7.10 -11.64 30.61
N SER A 298 -6.13 -12.55 30.45
CA SER A 298 -5.43 -13.20 31.56
C SER A 298 -4.19 -12.43 32.03
N GLY A 299 -3.82 -11.35 31.33
CA GLY A 299 -2.70 -10.49 31.67
C GLY A 299 -2.99 -9.44 32.75
N ALA A 300 -1.96 -8.69 33.16
CA ALA A 300 -2.09 -7.67 34.22
C ALA A 300 -2.82 -6.39 33.74
N GLU A 301 -2.79 -6.10 32.43
CA GLU A 301 -3.50 -4.97 31.82
C GLU A 301 -4.82 -5.45 31.20
N ASN A 302 -5.89 -5.48 32.01
CA ASN A 302 -7.24 -5.95 31.64
C ASN A 302 -8.01 -5.06 30.64
N LYS A 303 -7.33 -4.46 29.67
CA LYS A 303 -7.95 -3.58 28.67
C LYS A 303 -7.50 -3.93 27.26
N VAL A 304 -8.47 -4.30 26.43
CA VAL A 304 -8.25 -4.65 25.03
C VAL A 304 -9.01 -3.67 24.13
N VAL A 305 -8.34 -3.11 23.13
CA VAL A 305 -8.97 -2.28 22.09
C VAL A 305 -8.90 -3.04 20.77
N VAL A 306 -10.06 -3.22 20.14
CA VAL A 306 -10.19 -3.97 18.88
C VAL A 306 -10.68 -3.02 17.78
N TYR A 307 -9.93 -2.95 16.69
CA TYR A 307 -10.26 -2.12 15.54
C TYR A 307 -10.93 -2.96 14.45
N CYS A 308 -12.01 -2.44 13.88
CA CYS A 308 -12.81 -3.14 12.86
C CYS A 308 -13.18 -2.19 11.74
N VAL A 309 -13.09 -2.66 10.49
CA VAL A 309 -13.39 -1.85 9.30
C VAL A 309 -14.90 -1.69 9.09
N THR A 310 -15.71 -2.69 9.45
CA THR A 310 -17.16 -2.67 9.19
C THR A 310 -17.98 -2.74 10.49
N GLY A 311 -19.14 -2.08 10.50
CA GLY A 311 -20.09 -2.16 11.60
C GLY A 311 -20.64 -3.58 11.81
N SER A 312 -20.75 -4.37 10.73
CA SER A 312 -21.16 -5.78 10.79
C SER A 312 -20.16 -6.62 11.59
N THR A 313 -18.84 -6.39 11.40
CA THR A 313 -17.77 -7.02 12.19
C THR A 313 -17.91 -6.70 13.67
N ILE A 314 -18.16 -5.43 13.99
CA ILE A 314 -18.31 -4.98 15.38
C ILE A 314 -19.50 -5.67 16.05
N LEU A 315 -20.66 -5.70 15.39
CA LEU A 315 -21.86 -6.34 15.92
C LEU A 315 -21.68 -7.85 16.10
N TYR A 316 -20.99 -8.50 15.17
CA TYR A 316 -20.65 -9.92 15.26
C TYR A 316 -19.77 -10.22 16.46
N LEU A 317 -18.62 -9.54 16.57
CA LEU A 317 -17.69 -9.74 17.68
C LEU A 317 -18.35 -9.42 19.03
N LYS A 318 -19.24 -8.41 19.08
CA LYS A 318 -20.03 -8.12 20.28
C LYS A 318 -20.89 -9.31 20.71
N LYS A 319 -21.61 -9.96 19.79
CA LYS A 319 -22.41 -11.15 20.11
C LYS A 319 -21.55 -12.30 20.62
N VAL A 320 -20.37 -12.51 20.03
CA VAL A 320 -19.41 -13.53 20.45
C VAL A 320 -18.87 -13.24 21.86
N ILE A 321 -18.37 -12.03 22.09
CA ILE A 321 -17.79 -11.62 23.38
C ILE A 321 -18.84 -11.70 24.49
N ASN A 322 -20.07 -11.26 24.23
CA ASN A 322 -21.16 -11.33 25.19
C ASN A 322 -21.52 -12.77 25.59
N ALA A 323 -21.37 -13.72 24.67
CA ALA A 323 -21.66 -15.13 24.91
C ALA A 323 -20.56 -15.84 25.73
N LEU A 324 -19.28 -15.55 25.44
CA LEU A 324 -18.14 -16.19 26.09
C LEU A 324 -17.70 -15.52 27.38
N TYR A 325 -17.83 -14.19 27.46
CA TYR A 325 -17.31 -13.40 28.57
C TYR A 325 -18.42 -12.53 29.21
N PRO A 326 -19.40 -13.15 29.87
CA PRO A 326 -20.54 -12.42 30.46
C PRO A 326 -20.11 -11.35 31.48
N ASN A 327 -18.96 -11.55 32.13
CA ASN A 327 -18.42 -10.64 33.14
C ASN A 327 -17.83 -9.34 32.56
N ILE A 328 -17.47 -9.30 31.27
CA ILE A 328 -16.94 -8.10 30.60
C ILE A 328 -17.93 -7.51 29.59
N SER A 329 -19.02 -8.22 29.28
CA SER A 329 -20.10 -7.79 28.37
C SER A 329 -20.62 -6.37 28.68
N GLY A 330 -20.79 -6.04 29.97
CA GLY A 330 -21.21 -4.71 30.42
C GLY A 330 -20.14 -3.62 30.35
N LEU A 331 -18.89 -3.99 30.07
CA LEU A 331 -17.73 -3.09 29.98
C LEU A 331 -17.28 -2.85 28.53
N VAL A 332 -17.88 -3.55 27.56
CA VAL A 332 -17.61 -3.36 26.13
C VAL A 332 -18.18 -2.02 25.69
N LYS A 333 -17.28 -1.07 25.40
CA LYS A 333 -17.61 0.20 24.76
C LYS A 333 -17.35 0.10 23.26
N ILE A 334 -18.31 0.54 22.46
CA ILE A 334 -18.16 0.67 21.02
C ILE A 334 -18.10 2.16 20.73
N ASP A 335 -17.01 2.57 20.11
CA ASP A 335 -16.86 3.91 19.56
C ASP A 335 -16.66 3.82 18.05
N ARG A 336 -17.13 4.84 17.34
CA ARG A 336 -16.92 4.97 15.89
C ARG A 336 -15.94 6.11 15.68
N GLY A 337 -14.67 5.74 15.55
CA GLY A 337 -13.61 6.67 15.16
C GLY A 337 -13.10 6.32 13.78
N ASP A 338 -12.95 7.33 12.92
CA ASP A 338 -12.21 7.16 11.68
C ASP A 338 -10.71 7.14 12.02
N ILE A 339 -10.17 5.95 12.29
CA ILE A 339 -8.75 5.76 12.64
C ILE A 339 -7.82 6.16 11.47
N PHE A 340 -8.40 6.36 10.28
CA PHE A 340 -7.73 6.81 9.06
C PHE A 340 -8.52 7.91 8.30
N ASN A 341 -9.15 8.87 8.98
CA ASN A 341 -9.64 10.06 8.25
C ASN A 341 -8.48 11.04 8.01
N THR A 342 -8.11 11.22 6.75
CA THR A 342 -7.27 12.34 6.31
C THR A 342 -8.06 13.67 6.25
N ARG A 343 -9.28 13.74 6.80
CA ARG A 343 -10.05 14.99 6.95
C ARG A 343 -10.01 15.56 8.37
N TYR A 344 -8.81 15.75 8.92
CA TYR A 344 -8.61 16.70 10.01
C TYR A 344 -7.69 17.82 9.55
N ASP A 345 -8.19 18.59 8.57
CA ASP A 345 -8.09 20.04 8.68
C ASP A 345 -9.28 20.49 9.52
N ASN A 346 -9.02 21.09 10.68
CA ASN A 346 -9.89 22.12 11.23
C ASN A 346 -9.03 23.11 12.00
N PHE A 347 -8.31 23.93 11.24
CA PHE A 347 -8.44 25.37 11.43
C PHE A 347 -9.84 25.79 10.98
N THR A 348 -10.84 25.61 11.85
CA THR A 348 -11.94 26.57 11.98
C THR A 348 -12.39 26.49 13.42
N GLY A 349 -12.06 27.53 14.19
CA GLY A 349 -12.85 27.84 15.36
C GLY A 349 -14.22 28.21 14.85
N ASP A 350 -15.21 27.37 15.08
CA ASP A 350 -16.59 27.80 15.23
C ASP A 350 -17.34 26.80 16.10
N VAL A 351 -17.78 27.35 17.23
CA VAL A 351 -18.72 26.78 18.18
C VAL A 351 -19.97 26.32 17.43
N ARG A 352 -20.40 25.07 17.61
CA ARG A 352 -21.83 24.74 17.59
C ARG A 352 -22.18 23.73 18.66
N ASP A 353 -22.86 24.29 19.67
CA ASP A 353 -23.74 23.64 20.63
C ASP A 353 -24.83 22.78 19.96
N ASN A 354 -25.24 21.75 20.71
CA ASN A 354 -26.57 21.13 20.84
C ASN A 354 -27.30 20.60 19.60
N ALA A 355 -27.51 19.27 19.55
CA ALA A 355 -28.79 18.62 19.91
C ALA A 355 -28.57 17.10 20.11
#